data_AF-A0A840PJU8-F1
#
_entry.id   AF-A0A840PJU8-F1
#
_cell.length_a   1.000
_cell.length_b   1.000
_cell.length_c   1.000
_cell.angle_alpha   90.00
_cell.angle_beta   90.00
_cell.angle_gamma   90.00
#
_symmetry.space_group_name_H-M   'P 1'
#
loop_
_entity.id
_entity.type
_entity.pdbx_description
1 polymer ?
#
loop_
_entity_poly.entity_id
_entity_poly.type
_entity_poly.pdbx_seq_one_letter_code
_entity_poly.pdbx_strand_id
1 'polypeptide(L)'
;MAGEYADIDRTLVDFGQMDRSAADFARQWQALEGTLQNLEMELDRLLGDWEGDAREAYWQARAKWDAASGRMAAVLQQLGGTIEIGRENFSRAEAANVAMFDGR
;
A
#
# COMPACT_ATOMS: atom_id res chain seq x y z
N MET A 1 -14.32 -15.61 30.11
CA MET A 1 -14.70 -16.35 28.89
C MET A 1 -15.31 -15.43 27.83
N ALA A 2 -16.45 -14.75 28.03
CA ALA A 2 -17.09 -13.96 26.95
C ALA A 2 -16.35 -12.68 26.47
N GLY A 3 -15.52 -12.04 27.31
CA GLY A 3 -14.83 -10.80 26.96
C GLY A 3 -13.55 -10.96 26.12
N GLU A 4 -12.94 -12.15 26.13
CA GLU A 4 -11.64 -12.41 25.50
C GLU A 4 -11.81 -12.77 24.01
N TYR A 5 -12.84 -13.55 23.67
CA TYR A 5 -13.21 -13.83 22.28
C TYR A 5 -13.60 -12.56 21.49
N ALA A 6 -14.20 -11.58 22.15
CA ALA A 6 -14.61 -10.32 21.50
C ALA A 6 -13.40 -9.47 21.06
N ASP A 7 -12.27 -9.55 21.78
CA ASP A 7 -11.06 -8.80 21.45
C ASP A 7 -10.27 -9.46 20.30
N ILE A 8 -10.26 -10.80 20.28
CA ILE A 8 -9.73 -11.61 19.17
C ILE A 8 -10.50 -11.34 17.88
N ASP A 9 -11.83 -11.41 17.92
CA ASP A 9 -12.68 -11.14 16.76
C ASP A 9 -12.48 -9.72 16.23
N ARG A 10 -12.37 -8.73 17.12
CA ARG A 10 -12.10 -7.34 16.75
C ARG A 10 -10.74 -7.20 16.05
N THR A 11 -9.69 -7.82 16.60
CA THR A 11 -8.34 -7.76 16.04
C THR A 11 -8.29 -8.40 14.64
N LEU A 12 -8.95 -9.54 14.44
CA LEU A 12 -9.07 -10.18 13.12
C LEU A 12 -9.85 -9.31 12.12
N VAL A 13 -10.94 -8.69 12.56
CA VAL A 13 -11.72 -7.75 11.75
C VAL A 13 -10.88 -6.53 11.35
N ASP A 14 -10.07 -5.99 12.25
CA ASP A 14 -9.19 -4.85 11.99
C ASP A 14 -8.10 -5.22 10.97
N PHE A 15 -7.44 -6.38 11.08
CA PHE A 15 -6.51 -6.85 10.05
C PHE A 15 -7.19 -7.09 8.69
N GLY A 16 -8.42 -7.61 8.68
CA GLY A 16 -9.20 -7.76 7.46
C GLY A 16 -9.55 -6.42 6.80
N GLN A 17 -9.80 -5.37 7.59
CA GLN A 17 -9.98 -4.01 7.09
C GLN A 17 -8.69 -3.43 6.53
N MET A 18 -7.56 -3.62 7.21
CA MET A 18 -6.25 -3.15 6.75
C MET A 18 -5.85 -3.74 5.39
N ASP A 19 -6.08 -5.04 5.19
CA ASP A 19 -5.84 -5.69 3.88
C ASP A 19 -6.69 -5.08 2.76
N ARG A 20 -7.98 -4.87 3.03
CA ARG A 20 -8.88 -4.24 2.05
C ARG A 20 -8.43 -2.83 1.71
N SER A 21 -8.10 -2.03 2.72
CA SER A 21 -7.57 -0.68 2.50
C SER A 21 -6.26 -0.70 1.71
N ALA A 22 -5.33 -1.60 2.02
CA ALA A 22 -4.08 -1.75 1.27
C ALA A 22 -4.34 -2.11 -0.21
N ALA A 23 -5.25 -3.04 -0.47
CA ALA A 23 -5.66 -3.39 -1.82
C ALA A 23 -6.36 -2.23 -2.54
N ASP A 24 -7.17 -1.44 -1.84
CA ASP A 24 -7.84 -0.26 -2.39
C ASP A 24 -6.84 0.82 -2.78
N PHE A 25 -5.87 1.10 -1.91
CA PHE A 25 -4.76 2.01 -2.21
C PHE A 25 -3.95 1.54 -3.41
N ALA A 26 -3.63 0.25 -3.50
CA ALA A 26 -2.92 -0.31 -4.65
C ALA A 26 -3.69 -0.12 -5.97
N ARG A 27 -5.01 -0.30 -5.96
CA ARG A 27 -5.85 -0.06 -7.16
C ARG A 27 -5.92 1.41 -7.55
N GLN A 28 -6.12 2.30 -6.59
CA GLN A 28 -6.13 3.75 -6.86
C GLN A 28 -4.76 4.22 -7.38
N TRP A 29 -3.69 3.67 -6.81
CA TRP A 29 -2.33 3.91 -7.26
C TRP A 29 -2.11 3.49 -8.71
N GLN A 30 -2.49 2.27 -9.08
CA GLN A 30 -2.38 1.79 -10.47
C GLN A 30 -3.17 2.65 -11.47
N ALA A 31 -4.36 3.12 -11.07
CA ALA A 31 -5.15 4.03 -11.90
C ALA A 31 -4.45 5.38 -12.13
N LEU A 32 -3.79 5.91 -11.09
CA LEU A 32 -2.98 7.12 -11.19
C LEU A 32 -1.77 6.90 -12.11
N GLU A 33 -1.04 5.78 -11.98
CA GLU A 33 0.08 5.45 -12.88
C GLU A 33 -0.38 5.37 -14.33
N GLY A 34 -1.51 4.70 -14.61
CA GLY A 34 -2.05 4.64 -15.97
C GLY A 34 -2.40 6.03 -16.53
N THR A 35 -2.92 6.93 -15.69
CA THR A 35 -3.19 8.32 -16.08
C THR A 35 -1.90 9.07 -16.42
N LEU A 36 -0.85 8.90 -15.60
CA LEU A 36 0.45 9.53 -15.83
C LEU A 36 1.12 8.98 -17.09
N GLN A 37 1.05 7.66 -17.34
CA GLN A 37 1.60 7.05 -18.56
C GLN A 37 0.90 7.56 -19.82
N ASN A 38 -0.43 7.70 -19.78
CA ASN A 38 -1.18 8.27 -20.89
C ASN A 38 -0.77 9.72 -21.16
N LEU A 39 -0.66 10.52 -20.10
CA LEU A 39 -0.16 11.89 -20.19
C LEU A 39 1.25 11.94 -20.78
N GLU A 40 2.15 11.07 -20.30
CA GLU A 40 3.53 10.98 -20.80
C GLU A 40 3.58 10.68 -22.31
N MET A 41 2.78 9.71 -22.79
CA MET A 41 2.70 9.40 -24.21
C MET A 41 2.18 10.58 -25.06
N GLU A 42 1.22 11.34 -24.55
CA GLU A 42 0.71 12.54 -25.23
C GLU A 42 1.78 13.65 -25.28
N LEU A 43 2.48 13.86 -24.17
CA LEU A 43 3.53 14.88 -24.07
C LEU A 43 4.76 14.54 -24.89
N ASP A 44 5.20 13.28 -24.91
CA ASP A 44 6.35 12.82 -25.70
C ASP A 44 6.15 13.05 -27.21
N ARG A 45 4.91 12.97 -27.70
CA ARG A 45 4.57 13.31 -29.10
C ARG A 45 4.75 14.79 -29.42
N LEU A 46 4.48 15.65 -28.45
CA LEU A 46 4.55 17.11 -28.60
C LEU A 46 5.94 17.66 -28.25
N LEU A 47 6.79 16.85 -27.61
CA LEU A 47 8.11 17.25 -27.11
C LEU A 47 9.05 17.76 -28.20
N GLY A 48 8.85 17.31 -29.45
CA GLY A 48 9.60 17.78 -30.62
C GLY A 48 9.34 19.25 -30.97
N ASP A 49 8.17 19.77 -30.61
CA ASP A 49 7.71 21.13 -30.92
C ASP A 49 7.92 22.11 -29.75
N TRP A 50 8.38 21.62 -28.60
CA TRP A 50 8.55 22.41 -27.38
C TRP A 50 9.93 23.07 -27.34
N GLU A 51 9.96 24.38 -27.14
CA GLU A 51 11.20 25.14 -26.93
C GLU A 51 11.74 24.97 -25.50
N GLY A 52 13.04 25.28 -25.31
CA GLY A 52 13.89 24.87 -24.18
C GLY A 52 13.26 24.84 -22.78
N ASP A 53 12.60 25.93 -22.36
CA ASP A 53 12.05 26.05 -21.01
C ASP A 53 10.86 25.11 -20.75
N ALA A 54 9.99 24.90 -21.76
CA ALA A 54 8.86 23.98 -21.65
C ALA A 54 9.33 22.53 -21.55
N ARG A 55 10.39 22.20 -22.31
CA ARG A 55 11.01 20.88 -22.26
C ARG A 55 11.67 20.61 -20.92
N GLU A 56 12.34 21.59 -20.34
CA GLU A 56 12.93 21.45 -19.00
C GLU A 56 11.85 21.25 -17.92
N ALA A 57 10.79 22.06 -17.96
CA ALA A 57 9.67 21.94 -17.03
C ALA A 57 9.00 20.56 -17.08
N TYR A 58 8.87 19.97 -18.28
CA TYR A 58 8.41 18.59 -18.44
C TYR A 58 9.31 17.59 -17.71
N TRP A 59 10.62 17.61 -17.96
CA TRP A 59 11.53 16.66 -17.30
C TRP A 59 11.53 16.80 -15.79
N GLN A 60 11.39 18.03 -15.27
CA GLN A 60 11.26 18.27 -13.83
C GLN A 60 9.95 17.72 -13.27
N ALA A 61 8.82 17.90 -13.98
CA ALA A 61 7.55 17.32 -13.59
C ALA A 61 7.63 15.78 -13.61
N ARG A 62 8.28 15.23 -14.64
CA ARG A 62 8.49 13.80 -14.81
C ARG A 62 9.22 13.15 -13.66
N ALA A 63 10.38 13.70 -13.31
CA ALA A 63 11.14 13.22 -12.17
C ALA A 63 10.33 13.26 -10.86
N LYS A 64 9.46 14.26 -10.67
CA LYS A 64 8.62 14.36 -9.46
C LYS A 64 7.58 13.26 -9.39
N TRP A 65 6.87 12.98 -10.48
CA TRP A 65 5.86 11.91 -10.47
C TRP A 65 6.53 10.54 -10.38
N ASP A 66 7.64 10.30 -11.08
CA ASP A 66 8.37 9.01 -11.01
C ASP A 66 8.87 8.75 -9.58
N ALA A 67 9.39 9.78 -8.91
CA ALA A 67 9.79 9.68 -7.52
C ALA A 67 8.60 9.43 -6.58
N ALA A 68 7.45 10.05 -6.84
CA ALA A 68 6.23 9.78 -6.08
C ALA A 68 5.76 8.33 -6.28
N SER A 69 5.91 7.80 -7.48
CA SER A 69 5.60 6.41 -7.81
C SER A 69 6.44 5.41 -7.04
N GLY A 70 7.76 5.59 -7.05
CA GLY A 70 8.65 4.74 -6.27
C GLY A 70 8.33 4.76 -4.77
N ARG A 71 7.98 5.95 -4.22
CA ARG A 71 7.58 6.06 -2.81
C ARG A 71 6.29 5.32 -2.50
N MET A 72 5.27 5.40 -3.36
CA MET A 72 4.01 4.70 -3.10
C MET A 72 4.18 3.19 -3.14
N ALA A 73 4.98 2.68 -4.10
CA ALA A 73 5.32 1.26 -4.16
C ALA A 73 6.01 0.78 -2.86
N ALA A 74 6.94 1.57 -2.33
CA ALA A 74 7.61 1.25 -1.07
C ALA A 74 6.65 1.26 0.13
N VAL A 75 5.73 2.23 0.20
CA VAL A 75 4.73 2.31 1.27
C VAL A 75 3.80 1.09 1.24
N LEU A 76 3.33 0.68 0.07
CA LEU A 76 2.47 -0.49 -0.08
C LEU A 76 3.18 -1.79 0.33
N GLN A 77 4.46 -1.95 -0.04
CA GLN A 77 5.26 -3.09 0.40
C GLN A 77 5.44 -3.11 1.92
N GLN A 78 5.78 -1.95 2.52
CA GLN A 78 5.95 -1.83 3.96
C GLN A 78 4.63 -2.12 4.71
N LEU A 79 3.51 -1.65 4.19
CA LEU A 79 2.19 -1.90 4.77
C LEU A 79 1.87 -3.40 4.77
N GLY A 80 2.09 -4.08 3.64
CA GLY A 80 1.89 -5.52 3.52
C GLY A 80 2.70 -6.31 4.54
N GLY A 81 4.01 -6.04 4.64
CA GLY A 81 4.88 -6.71 5.62
C GLY A 81 4.50 -6.43 7.07
N THR A 82 4.03 -5.21 7.38
CA THR A 82 3.58 -4.85 8.74
C THR A 82 2.33 -5.64 9.13
N ILE A 83 1.37 -5.81 8.22
CA ILE A 83 0.15 -6.58 8.46
C ILE A 83 0.49 -8.07 8.66
N GLU A 84 1.40 -8.63 7.85
CA GLU A 84 1.85 -10.01 7.97
C GLU A 84 2.51 -10.30 9.33
N ILE A 85 3.45 -9.45 9.74
CA ILE A 85 4.09 -9.55 11.07
C ILE A 85 3.04 -9.45 12.19
N GLY A 86 2.07 -8.54 12.05
CA GLY A 86 0.98 -8.39 13.02
C GLY A 86 0.15 -9.67 13.18
N ARG A 87 -0.20 -10.31 12.06
CA ARG A 87 -0.95 -11.58 12.06
C ARG A 87 -0.17 -12.73 12.66
N GLU A 88 1.11 -12.87 12.34
CA GLU A 88 1.96 -13.90 12.92
C GLU A 88 2.06 -13.75 14.44
N ASN A 89 2.32 -12.53 14.91
CA ASN A 89 2.43 -12.25 16.34
C ASN A 89 1.12 -12.56 17.08
N PHE A 90 -0.01 -12.18 16.49
CA PHE A 90 -1.33 -12.47 17.04
C PHE A 90 -1.60 -13.99 17.10
N SER A 91 -1.36 -14.73 16.01
CA SER A 91 -1.54 -16.18 15.94
C SER A 91 -0.69 -16.93 16.97
N ARG A 92 0.57 -16.51 17.15
CA ARG A 92 1.46 -17.08 18.17
C ARG A 92 0.97 -16.80 19.59
N ALA A 93 0.50 -15.59 19.85
CA ALA A 93 -0.06 -15.22 21.16
C ALA A 93 -1.32 -16.05 21.47
N GLU A 94 -2.19 -16.24 20.49
CA GLU A 94 -3.39 -17.06 20.64
C GLU A 94 -3.06 -18.53 20.92
N ALA A 95 -2.15 -19.12 20.14
CA ALA A 95 -1.72 -20.50 20.35
C ALA A 95 -1.11 -20.70 21.74
N ALA A 96 -0.33 -19.72 22.23
CA ALA A 96 0.23 -19.75 23.58
C ALA A 96 -0.86 -19.65 24.65
N ASN A 97 -1.83 -18.75 24.49
CA ASN A 97 -2.94 -18.60 25.42
C ASN A 97 -3.77 -19.89 25.51
N VAL A 98 -4.17 -20.46 24.36
CA VAL A 98 -4.94 -21.72 24.31
C VAL A 98 -4.18 -22.85 25.01
N ALA A 99 -2.88 -23.01 24.74
CA ALA A 99 -2.05 -24.02 25.39
C ALA A 99 -1.97 -23.87 26.92
N MET A 100 -1.99 -22.64 27.44
CA MET A 100 -1.98 -22.35 28.89
C MET A 100 -3.34 -22.61 29.57
N PHE A 101 -4.44 -22.60 28.82
CA PHE A 101 -5.78 -22.87 29.33
C PHE A 101 -6.19 -24.34 29.18
N ASP A 102 -5.68 -25.05 28.17
CA ASP A 102 -5.97 -26.47 27.94
C ASP A 102 -5.10 -27.41 28.80
N GLY A 103 -3.96 -26.92 29.31
CA GLY A 103 -3.06 -27.65 30.22
C GLY A 103 -3.44 -27.64 31.70
N ARG A 104 -4.66 -27.22 32.07
CA ARG A 104 -5.17 -27.17 33.45
C ARG A 104 -6.42 -28.02 33.65
#